data_AF-A0A119H1F3-F1
#
_entry.id   AF-A0A119H1F3-F1
#
_cell.length_a   1.000
_cell.length_b   1.000
_cell.length_c   1.000
_cell.angle_alpha   90.00
_cell.angle_beta   90.00
_cell.angle_gamma   90.00
#
_symmetry.space_group_name_H-M   'P 1'
#
loop_
_entity.id
_entity.type
_entity.pdbx_description
1 polymer ?
#
loop_
_entity_poly.entity_id
_entity_poly.type
_entity_poly.pdbx_seq_one_letter_code
_entity_poly.pdbx_strand_id
1 'polypeptide(L)'
;MSQAGILGGLFGRKKAAAADVGPLTEASIRNWLVDRLARQLKVDRAAIDPAKRFDEYGLDSIVAVQVSGDLEKVVENRLSPALLFEHGSIDELARHLATELGLQAT
;
A
#
# COMPACT_ATOMS: atom_id res chain seq x y z
N MET A 1 -1.01 -37.35 14.20
CA MET A 1 0.08 -36.66 14.92
C MET A 1 1.37 -36.89 14.15
N SER A 2 1.94 -35.83 13.59
CA SER A 2 3.39 -35.54 13.47
C SER A 2 3.63 -34.57 12.32
N GLN A 3 4.01 -33.35 12.71
CA GLN A 3 4.68 -32.35 11.88
C GLN A 3 5.97 -32.91 11.30
N ALA A 4 6.35 -32.41 10.12
CA ALA A 4 7.58 -31.62 9.88
C ALA A 4 7.97 -31.70 8.40
N GLY A 5 8.23 -30.54 7.77
CA GLY A 5 8.62 -30.51 6.35
C GLY A 5 8.71 -29.10 5.76
N ILE A 6 9.47 -28.24 6.41
CA ILE A 6 10.07 -26.99 5.92
C ILE A 6 10.44 -27.04 4.42
N LEU A 7 9.94 -26.07 3.65
CA LEU A 7 10.66 -25.54 2.48
C LEU A 7 10.76 -24.02 2.64
N GLY A 8 11.90 -23.62 3.22
CA GLY A 8 12.41 -22.27 3.10
C GLY A 8 12.75 -22.00 1.63
N GLY A 9 12.05 -21.04 1.05
CA GLY A 9 12.26 -20.56 -0.31
C GLY A 9 12.17 -19.04 -0.36
N LEU A 10 13.27 -18.39 0.01
CA LEU A 10 13.78 -17.19 -0.65
C LEU A 10 12.77 -16.07 -0.97
N PHE A 11 12.18 -15.43 0.05
CA PHE A 11 11.76 -14.03 -0.11
C PHE A 11 13.01 -13.16 -0.06
N GLY A 12 13.71 -13.08 -1.19
CA GLY A 12 14.61 -11.97 -1.46
C GLY A 12 13.80 -10.68 -1.40
N ARG A 13 13.71 -10.08 -0.22
CA ARG A 13 13.12 -8.76 -0.01
C ARG A 13 14.01 -7.76 -0.73
N LYS A 14 13.77 -7.57 -2.03
CA LYS A 14 14.37 -6.49 -2.79
C LYS A 14 13.81 -5.21 -2.17
N LYS A 15 14.67 -4.56 -1.39
CA LYS A 15 14.57 -3.19 -0.90
C LYS A 15 14.47 -2.25 -2.12
N ALA A 16 13.29 -2.23 -2.75
CA ALA A 16 13.04 -1.53 -4.01
C ALA A 16 11.74 -0.72 -3.97
N ALA A 17 10.73 -1.11 -3.19
CA ALA A 17 9.48 -0.37 -3.10
C ALA A 17 9.58 0.93 -2.26
N ALA A 18 10.45 0.96 -1.25
CA ALA A 18 10.67 2.14 -0.39
C ALA A 18 11.80 3.06 -0.86
N ALA A 19 12.61 2.63 -1.83
CA ALA A 19 13.80 3.39 -2.25
C ALA A 19 13.49 4.45 -3.33
N ASP A 20 12.31 4.40 -3.95
CA ASP A 20 11.94 5.24 -5.11
C ASP A 20 10.80 6.23 -4.82
N VAL A 21 10.32 6.32 -3.57
CA VAL A 21 9.16 7.14 -3.21
C VAL A 21 9.48 8.64 -3.10
N GLY A 22 10.72 9.06 -3.37
CA GLY A 22 11.13 10.45 -3.19
C GLY A 22 10.93 10.93 -1.75
N PRO A 23 10.78 12.25 -1.50
CA PRO A 23 10.40 12.74 -0.19
C PRO A 23 9.03 12.17 0.21
N LEU A 24 8.91 11.69 1.45
CA LEU A 24 7.64 11.18 1.96
C LEU A 24 6.65 12.35 2.06
N THR A 25 5.70 12.40 1.14
CA THR A 25 4.65 13.42 1.02
C THR A 25 3.33 12.73 0.70
N GLU A 26 2.22 13.45 0.83
CA GLU A 26 0.91 12.94 0.40
C GLU A 26 0.95 12.45 -1.05
N ALA A 27 1.53 13.24 -1.96
CA ALA A 27 1.63 12.93 -3.37
C ALA A 27 2.46 11.66 -3.64
N SER A 28 3.57 11.49 -2.91
CA SER A 28 4.41 10.28 -3.02
C SER A 28 3.68 9.03 -2.54
N ILE A 29 2.97 9.11 -1.41
CA ILE A 29 2.17 8.00 -0.88
C ILE A 29 1.05 7.63 -1.86
N ARG A 30 0.35 8.63 -2.39
CA ARG A 30 -0.69 8.47 -3.41
C ARG A 30 -0.15 7.77 -4.66
N ASN A 31 0.96 8.25 -5.21
CA ASN A 31 1.59 7.65 -6.40
C ASN A 31 2.01 6.21 -6.15
N TRP A 32 2.58 5.93 -4.97
CA TRP A 32 2.96 4.58 -4.59
C TRP A 32 1.75 3.64 -4.50
N LEU A 33 0.65 4.10 -3.91
CA LEU A 33 -0.59 3.32 -3.80
C LEU A 33 -1.18 3.02 -5.18
N VAL A 34 -1.21 4.02 -6.08
CA VAL A 34 -1.64 3.87 -7.48
C VAL A 34 -0.82 2.80 -8.18
N ASP A 35 0.51 2.89 -8.11
CA ASP A 35 1.44 1.99 -8.76
C ASP A 35 1.37 0.56 -8.17
N ARG A 36 1.16 0.45 -6.85
CA ARG A 36 0.91 -0.83 -6.18
C ARG A 36 -0.39 -1.47 -6.65
N LEU A 37 -1.48 -0.72 -6.75
CA LEU A 37 -2.79 -1.21 -7.20
C LEU A 37 -2.80 -1.58 -8.67
N ALA A 38 -2.19 -0.76 -9.53
CA ALA A 38 -2.01 -1.05 -10.95
C ALA A 38 -1.32 -2.41 -11.15
N ARG A 39 -0.24 -2.69 -10.40
CA ARG A 39 0.44 -4.00 -10.43
C ARG A 39 -0.42 -5.15 -9.94
N GLN A 40 -1.19 -4.95 -8.87
CA GLN A 40 -2.07 -6.00 -8.32
C GLN A 40 -3.19 -6.35 -9.30
N LEU A 41 -3.84 -5.34 -9.87
CA LEU A 41 -4.92 -5.47 -10.83
C LEU A 41 -4.44 -5.80 -12.25
N LYS A 42 -3.13 -5.73 -12.50
CA LYS A 42 -2.50 -5.92 -13.82
C LYS A 42 -3.05 -4.96 -14.88
N VAL A 43 -3.28 -3.72 -14.49
CA VAL A 43 -3.76 -2.63 -15.35
C VAL A 43 -2.70 -1.53 -15.44
N ASP A 44 -2.88 -0.60 -16.38
CA ASP A 44 -2.03 0.59 -16.45
C ASP A 44 -2.32 1.53 -15.26
N ARG A 45 -1.31 2.30 -14.82
CA ARG A 45 -1.49 3.30 -13.76
C ARG A 45 -2.59 4.30 -14.09
N ALA A 46 -2.76 4.64 -15.37
CA ALA A 46 -3.76 5.60 -15.84
C ALA A 46 -5.20 5.05 -15.70
N ALA A 47 -5.37 3.74 -15.53
CA ALA A 47 -6.65 3.11 -15.26
C ALA A 47 -7.02 3.12 -13.77
N ILE A 48 -6.10 3.51 -12.88
CA ILE A 48 -6.36 3.66 -11.45
C ILE A 48 -6.78 5.10 -11.17
N ASP A 49 -8.04 5.27 -10.84
CA ASP A 49 -8.60 6.49 -10.26
C ASP A 49 -8.33 6.51 -8.75
N PRO A 50 -7.57 7.49 -8.22
CA PRO A 50 -7.25 7.59 -6.81
C PRO A 50 -8.42 8.03 -5.91
N ALA A 51 -9.48 8.61 -6.48
CA ALA A 51 -10.70 8.99 -5.76
C ALA A 51 -11.73 7.85 -5.71
N LYS A 52 -11.58 6.82 -6.55
CA LYS A 52 -12.46 5.67 -6.60
C LYS A 52 -12.25 4.76 -5.39
N ARG A 53 -13.33 4.14 -4.93
CA ARG A 53 -13.30 3.29 -3.75
C ARG A 53 -12.58 1.97 -4.01
N PHE A 54 -11.88 1.45 -3.01
CA PHE A 54 -11.20 0.17 -3.07
C PHE A 54 -12.14 -1.01 -3.34
N ASP A 55 -13.34 -0.97 -2.76
CA ASP A 55 -14.39 -1.97 -3.00
C ASP A 55 -14.86 -2.01 -4.46
N GLU A 56 -14.88 -0.88 -5.15
CA GLU A 56 -15.24 -0.81 -6.58
C GLU A 56 -14.14 -1.34 -7.52
N TYR A 57 -12.93 -1.55 -7.03
CA TYR A 57 -11.88 -2.30 -7.73
C TYR A 57 -11.94 -3.80 -7.47
N GLY A 58 -12.89 -4.25 -6.63
CA GLY A 58 -12.98 -5.64 -6.20
C GLY A 58 -11.86 -6.06 -5.25
N LEU A 59 -11.27 -5.10 -4.52
CA LEU A 59 -10.19 -5.40 -3.57
C LEU A 59 -10.75 -6.10 -2.33
N ASP A 60 -10.17 -7.25 -2.01
CA ASP A 60 -10.49 -8.03 -0.82
C ASP A 60 -9.52 -7.77 0.35
N SER A 61 -9.84 -8.34 1.52
CA SER A 61 -9.06 -8.18 2.75
C SER A 61 -7.61 -8.68 2.65
N ILE A 62 -7.30 -9.61 1.74
CA ILE A 62 -5.93 -10.08 1.56
C ILE A 62 -5.10 -8.97 0.92
N VAL A 63 -5.64 -8.31 -0.10
CA VAL A 63 -4.97 -7.17 -0.74
C VAL A 63 -4.79 -6.03 0.26
N ALA A 64 -5.80 -5.75 1.09
CA ALA A 64 -5.70 -4.71 2.10
C ALA A 64 -4.53 -4.95 3.08
N VAL A 65 -4.41 -6.17 3.60
CA VAL A 65 -3.31 -6.58 4.50
C VAL A 65 -1.94 -6.53 3.81
N GLN A 66 -1.86 -6.92 2.53
CA GLN A 66 -0.62 -6.87 1.78
C GLN A 66 -0.17 -5.43 1.45
N VAL A 67 -1.11 -4.55 1.14
CA VAL A 67 -0.84 -3.14 0.86
C VAL A 67 -0.42 -2.44 2.14
N SER A 68 -1.17 -2.61 3.24
CA SER A 68 -0.80 -2.02 4.53
C SER A 68 0.59 -2.48 4.98
N GLY A 69 0.87 -3.79 4.92
CA GLY A 69 2.15 -4.34 5.34
C GLY A 69 3.34 -3.93 4.49
N ASP A 70 3.13 -3.50 3.24
CA ASP A 70 4.19 -2.93 2.42
C ASP A 70 4.33 -1.43 2.61
N LEU A 71 3.22 -0.74 2.83
CA LEU A 71 3.20 0.68 3.15
C LEU A 71 3.86 0.96 4.51
N GLU A 72 3.69 0.09 5.50
CA GLU A 72 4.41 0.15 6.79
C GLU A 72 5.93 0.25 6.62
N LYS A 73 6.48 -0.42 5.58
CA LYS A 73 7.92 -0.38 5.29
C LYS A 73 8.34 0.90 4.56
N VAL A 74 7.40 1.55 3.88
CA VAL A 74 7.62 2.80 3.14
C VAL A 74 7.57 3.99 4.08
N VAL A 75 6.56 4.05 4.95
CA VAL A 75 6.40 5.13 5.94
C VAL A 75 7.22 4.92 7.21
N GLU A 76 7.88 3.77 7.33
CA GLU A 76 8.62 3.32 8.52
C GLU A 76 7.80 3.43 9.82
N ASN A 77 6.48 3.23 9.71
CA ASN A 77 5.50 3.34 10.78
C ASN A 77 4.53 2.16 10.76
N ARG A 78 3.98 1.79 11.92
CA ARG A 78 2.96 0.74 12.05
C ARG A 78 1.63 1.25 11.51
N LEU A 79 1.01 0.49 10.60
CA LEU A 79 -0.27 0.84 9.99
C LEU A 79 -1.26 -0.31 10.16
N SER A 80 -2.46 0.02 10.60
CA SER A 80 -3.56 -0.95 10.67
C SER A 80 -4.11 -1.21 9.26
N PRO A 81 -4.31 -2.48 8.85
CA PRO A 81 -4.97 -2.80 7.58
C PRO A 81 -6.43 -2.29 7.52
N ALA A 82 -7.04 -2.03 8.68
CA ALA A 82 -8.35 -1.39 8.79
C ALA A 82 -8.40 -0.02 8.12
N LEU A 83 -7.28 0.71 8.04
CA LEU A 83 -7.20 2.03 7.42
C LEU A 83 -7.63 2.01 5.94
N LEU A 84 -7.42 0.91 5.21
CA LEU A 84 -7.90 0.79 3.82
C LEU A 84 -9.42 0.62 3.73
N PHE A 85 -10.07 0.16 4.78
CA PHE A 85 -11.53 0.07 4.85
C PHE A 85 -12.16 1.34 5.40
N GLU A 86 -11.47 1.99 6.34
CA GLU A 86 -11.87 3.27 6.93
C GLU A 86 -11.70 4.42 5.94
N HIS A 87 -10.60 4.42 5.19
CA HIS A 87 -10.32 5.37 4.12
C HIS A 87 -10.54 4.65 2.80
N GLY A 88 -11.75 4.80 2.25
CA GLY A 88 -12.22 3.99 1.14
C GLY A 88 -11.48 4.23 -0.17
N SER A 89 -10.63 5.25 -0.29
CA SER A 89 -9.92 5.63 -1.51
C SER A 89 -8.43 5.89 -1.28
N ILE A 90 -7.65 5.91 -2.37
CA ILE A 90 -6.21 6.22 -2.31
C ILE A 90 -5.99 7.65 -1.80
N ASP A 91 -6.82 8.59 -2.24
CA ASP A 91 -6.76 10.01 -1.84
C ASP A 91 -6.96 10.17 -0.34
N GLU A 92 -8.01 9.56 0.22
CA GLU A 92 -8.31 9.61 1.65
C GLU A 92 -7.20 8.97 2.49
N LEU A 93 -6.69 7.80 2.06
CA LEU A 93 -5.64 7.11 2.79
C LEU A 93 -4.33 7.91 2.77
N ALA A 94 -3.93 8.42 1.60
CA ALA A 94 -2.72 9.21 1.47
C ALA A 94 -2.78 10.48 2.33
N ARG A 95 -3.93 11.16 2.32
CA ARG A 95 -4.16 12.37 3.12
C ARG A 95 -4.18 12.10 4.62
N HIS A 96 -4.81 11.00 5.04
CA HIS A 96 -4.80 10.59 6.44
C HIS A 96 -3.37 10.32 6.91
N LEU A 97 -2.60 9.54 6.15
CA LEU A 97 -1.21 9.22 6.48
C LEU A 97 -0.32 10.47 6.47
N ALA A 98 -0.51 11.39 5.54
CA ALA A 98 0.22 12.66 5.54
C ALA A 98 -0.07 13.48 6.80
N THR A 99 -1.33 13.49 7.25
CA THR A 99 -1.74 14.18 8.48
C THR A 99 -1.14 13.53 9.72
N GLU A 100 -1.26 12.21 9.86
CA GLU A 100 -0.74 11.45 11.02
C GLU A 100 0.78 11.54 11.15
N LEU A 101 1.49 11.51 10.02
CA LEU A 101 2.96 11.56 9.98
C LEU A 101 3.51 13.01 9.95
N GLY A 102 2.64 14.03 9.96
CA GLY A 102 3.05 15.44 9.89
C GLY A 102 3.77 15.79 8.57
N LEU A 103 3.47 15.07 7.49
CA LEU A 103 4.07 15.29 6.18
C LEU A 103 3.42 16.51 5.53
N GLN A 104 4.25 17.33 4.89
CA GLN A 104 3.75 18.51 4.18
C GLN A 104 2.87 18.07 2.99
N ALA A 105 1.70 18.69 2.85
CA ALA A 105 0.95 18.68 1.60
C ALA A 105 1.66 19.63 0.64
N THR A 106 2.56 19.12 -0.19
CA THR A 106 3.25 19.93 -1.20
C THR A 106 2.40 20.10 -2.45
#